data_AF-A0A2T9WRT1-F1
#
_entry.id   AF-A0A2T9WRT1-F1
#
_cell.length_a   1.000
_cell.length_b   1.000
_cell.length_c   1.000
_cell.angle_alpha   90.00
_cell.angle_beta   90.00
_cell.angle_gamma   90.00
#
_symmetry.space_group_name_H-M   'P 1'
#
loop_
_entity.id
_entity.type
_entity.pdbx_description
1 polymer ?
#
loop_
_entity_poly.entity_id
_entity_poly.type
_entity_poly.pdbx_seq_one_letter_code
_entity_poly.pdbx_strand_id
1 'polypeptide(L)' 'MEAKFENTNEKLIKEIRTKLATLSTNTLLRYYEDIKSKIIPSNLSYYSQYLSYEELLNNVERELILRGALKRIKKLDIR' A
#
# COMPACT_ATOMS: atom_id res chain seq x y z
N MET A 1 22.46 -6.36 16.05
CA MET A 1 22.37 -6.84 14.65
C MET A 1 21.06 -6.35 14.02
N GLU A 2 20.72 -5.07 14.20
CA GLU A 2 19.36 -4.53 13.93
C GLU A 2 19.32 -3.62 12.69
N ALA A 3 20.41 -2.91 12.39
CA ALA A 3 20.49 -1.96 11.26
C ALA A 3 20.28 -2.57 9.86
N LYS A 4 20.44 -3.90 9.69
CA LYS A 4 20.23 -4.57 8.39
C LYS A 4 18.74 -4.79 8.08
N PHE A 5 17.90 -5.00 9.10
CA PHE A 5 16.47 -5.23 8.91
C PHE A 5 15.71 -3.93 8.64
N GLU A 6 16.05 -2.84 9.36
CA GLU A 6 15.48 -1.51 9.09
C GLU A 6 15.71 -1.05 7.64
N ASN A 7 16.94 -1.22 7.13
CA ASN A 7 17.29 -0.83 5.77
C ASN A 7 16.50 -1.62 4.69
N THR A 8 16.17 -2.88 4.98
CA THR A 8 15.43 -3.75 4.05
C THR A 8 13.96 -3.33 3.92
N ASN A 9 13.31 -2.98 5.03
CA ASN A 9 11.91 -2.52 5.01
C ASN A 9 11.75 -1.16 4.33
N GLU A 10 12.64 -0.21 4.57
CA GLU A 10 12.59 1.09 3.89
C GLU A 10 12.73 0.96 2.37
N LYS A 11 13.63 0.07 1.92
CA LYS A 11 13.82 -0.21 0.51
C LYS A 11 12.55 -0.83 -0.12
N LEU A 12 11.95 -1.83 0.55
CA LEU A 12 10.70 -2.45 0.09
C LEU A 12 9.55 -1.45 0.02
N ILE A 13 9.42 -0.57 1.01
CA ILE A 13 8.41 0.50 1.02
C ILE A 13 8.65 1.50 -0.11
N LYS A 14 9.91 1.82 -0.44
CA LYS A 14 10.22 2.67 -1.59
C LYS A 14 9.85 1.98 -2.92
N GLU A 15 10.21 0.71 -3.08
CA GLU A 15 9.92 -0.08 -4.28
C GLU A 15 8.42 -0.21 -4.53
N ILE A 16 7.62 -0.56 -3.51
CA ILE A 16 6.17 -0.66 -3.69
C ILE A 16 5.56 0.68 -4.05
N ARG A 17 5.99 1.79 -3.43
CA ARG A 17 5.50 3.14 -3.79
C ARG A 17 5.81 3.49 -5.23
N THR A 18 7.04 3.25 -5.68
CA THR A 18 7.42 3.46 -7.09
C THR A 18 6.58 2.59 -8.02
N LYS A 19 6.34 1.32 -7.67
CA LYS A 19 5.50 0.43 -8.47
C LYS A 19 4.05 0.89 -8.53
N LEU A 20 3.46 1.31 -7.41
CA LEU A 20 2.09 1.81 -7.37
C LEU A 20 1.93 3.10 -8.18
N ALA A 21 2.94 3.97 -8.16
CA ALA A 21 2.95 5.20 -8.94
C ALA A 21 2.89 4.97 -10.46
N THR A 22 3.41 3.84 -10.97
CA THR A 22 3.33 3.52 -12.40
C THR A 22 1.99 2.93 -12.85
N LEU A 23 1.11 2.57 -11.91
CA LEU A 23 -0.20 1.99 -12.22
C LEU A 23 -1.23 3.08 -12.53
N SER A 24 -2.28 2.70 -13.25
CA SER A 24 -3.45 3.57 -13.47
C SER A 24 -4.30 3.67 -12.20
N THR A 25 -5.01 4.79 -12.04
CA THR A 25 -5.93 5.00 -10.91
C THR A 25 -6.98 3.88 -10.80
N ASN A 26 -7.53 3.40 -11.91
CA ASN A 26 -8.49 2.29 -11.92
C ASN A 26 -7.87 0.98 -11.41
N THR A 27 -6.59 0.74 -11.70
CA THR A 27 -5.88 -0.45 -11.20
C THR A 27 -5.69 -0.35 -9.69
N LEU A 28 -5.32 0.84 -9.21
CA LEU A 28 -5.14 1.10 -7.78
C LEU A 28 -6.47 0.96 -7.01
N LEU A 29 -7.58 1.44 -7.56
CA LEU A 29 -8.91 1.26 -6.97
C LEU A 29 -9.30 -0.21 -6.86
N ARG A 30 -9.03 -1.01 -7.90
CA ARG A 30 -9.25 -2.46 -7.84
C ARG A 30 -8.38 -3.11 -6.76
N TYR A 31 -7.09 -2.76 -6.71
CA TYR A 31 -6.19 -3.29 -5.67
C TYR A 31 -6.64 -2.91 -4.26
N TYR A 32 -7.16 -1.69 -4.07
CA TYR A 32 -7.70 -1.25 -2.78
C TYR A 32 -8.86 -2.12 -2.33
N GLU A 33 -9.82 -2.41 -3.21
CA GLU A 33 -10.98 -3.27 -2.90
C GLU A 33 -10.57 -4.75 -2.72
N ASP A 34 -9.66 -5.26 -3.55
CA ASP A 34 -9.11 -6.61 -3.42
C ASP A 34 -8.45 -6.81 -2.05
N ILE A 35 -7.54 -5.90 -1.67
CA ILE A 35 -6.79 -5.99 -0.40
C ILE A 35 -7.72 -5.81 0.81
N LYS A 36 -8.72 -4.91 0.73
CA LYS A 36 -9.77 -4.81 1.76
C LYS A 36 -10.55 -6.11 1.93
N SER A 37 -10.73 -6.84 0.83
CA SER A 37 -11.37 -8.16 0.81
C SER A 37 -10.40 -9.30 1.13
N LYS A 38 -9.19 -9.01 1.64
CA LYS A 38 -8.11 -9.97 1.97
C LYS A 38 -7.58 -10.75 0.76
N ILE A 39 -7.73 -10.21 -0.44
CA ILE A 39 -7.20 -10.77 -1.69
C ILE A 39 -5.95 -9.97 -2.07
N ILE A 40 -4.80 -10.63 -2.18
CA ILE A 40 -3.56 -9.98 -2.62
C ILE A 40 -3.50 -10.01 -4.15
N PRO A 41 -3.45 -8.84 -4.83
CA PRO A 41 -3.22 -8.80 -6.27
C PRO A 41 -1.90 -9.46 -6.63
N SER A 42 -1.85 -10.23 -7.72
CA SER A 42 -0.65 -10.95 -8.15
C SER A 42 0.58 -10.05 -8.29
N ASN A 43 0.40 -8.82 -8.79
CA ASN A 43 1.48 -7.83 -8.90
C ASN A 43 2.06 -7.38 -7.54
N LEU A 44 1.34 -7.61 -6.44
CA LEU A 44 1.79 -7.29 -5.08
C LEU A 44 2.21 -8.53 -4.28
N SER A 45 2.11 -9.74 -4.86
CA SER A 45 2.41 -11.00 -4.18
C SER A 45 3.84 -11.11 -3.68
N TYR A 46 4.81 -10.45 -4.34
CA TYR A 46 6.18 -10.39 -3.85
C TYR A 46 6.26 -9.59 -2.54
N TYR A 47 5.62 -8.42 -2.49
CA TYR A 47 5.64 -7.54 -1.32
C TYR A 47 4.85 -8.13 -0.15
N SER A 48 3.80 -8.92 -0.41
CA SER A 48 3.02 -9.57 0.65
C SER A 48 3.77 -10.66 1.42
N GLN A 49 4.96 -11.06 0.96
CA GLN A 49 5.85 -11.96 1.71
C GLN A 49 6.58 -11.22 2.84
N TYR A 50 6.67 -9.89 2.76
CA TYR A 50 7.46 -9.06 3.68
C TYR A 50 6.63 -7.98 4.38
N LEU A 51 5.56 -7.50 3.73
CA LEU A 51 4.66 -6.47 4.23
C LEU A 51 3.35 -7.10 4.66
N SER A 52 2.80 -6.59 5.76
CA SER A 52 1.46 -6.94 6.23
C SER A 52 0.37 -6.43 5.26
N TYR A 53 -0.82 -7.01 5.37
CA TYR A 53 -2.00 -6.54 4.63
C TYR A 53 -2.27 -5.04 4.86
N GLU A 54 -2.10 -4.57 6.09
CA GLU A 54 -2.32 -3.17 6.45
C GLU A 54 -1.30 -2.25 5.79
N GLU A 55 -0.03 -2.66 5.72
CA GLU A 55 1.01 -1.89 5.03
C GLU A 55 0.78 -1.83 3.53
N LEU A 56 0.37 -2.93 2.91
CA LEU A 56 0.01 -2.95 1.49
C LEU A 56 -1.18 -2.02 1.23
N LEU A 57 -2.24 -2.15 2.03
CA LEU A 57 -3.44 -1.32 1.92
C LEU A 57 -3.10 0.16 2.10
N ASN A 58 -2.31 0.50 3.11
CA ASN A 58 -1.89 1.87 3.39
C ASN A 58 -1.11 2.49 2.23
N ASN A 59 -0.22 1.74 1.57
CA ASN A 59 0.53 2.26 0.42
C ASN A 59 -0.37 2.46 -0.81
N VAL A 60 -1.33 1.57 -1.06
CA VAL A 60 -2.32 1.74 -2.15
C VAL A 60 -3.25 2.91 -1.87
N GLU A 61 -3.78 3.01 -0.65
CA GLU A 61 -4.67 4.10 -0.22
C GLU A 61 -3.96 5.45 -0.30
N ARG A 62 -2.71 5.53 0.14
CA ARG A 62 -1.90 6.75 0.04
C ARG A 62 -1.76 7.23 -1.40
N GLU A 63 -1.46 6.34 -2.33
CA GLU A 63 -1.35 6.69 -3.75
C GLU A 63 -2.69 7.17 -4.32
N LEU A 64 -3.80 6.53 -3.95
CA LEU A 64 -5.14 6.96 -4.33
C LEU A 64 -5.50 8.35 -3.75
N ILE A 65 -5.12 8.63 -2.50
CA ILE A 65 -5.30 9.96 -1.88
C ILE A 65 -4.47 11.02 -2.62
N LEU A 66 -3.21 10.71 -2.95
CA LEU A 66 -2.35 11.64 -3.71
C LEU A 66 -2.93 11.99 -5.09
N ARG A 67 -3.65 11.05 -5.70
CA ARG A 67 -4.36 11.25 -6.98
C ARG A 67 -5.74 11.89 -6.84
N GLY A 68 -6.19 12.18 -5.63
CA GLY A 68 -7.55 12.67 -5.36
C GLY A 68 -8.66 11.63 -5.63
N ALA A 69 -8.31 10.36 -5.80
CA ALA A 69 -9.25 9.27 -6.07
C ALA A 69 -9.91 8.73 -4.80
N LEU A 70 -9.26 8.89 -3.65
CA LEU A 70 -9.84 8.65 -2.32
C LEU A 70 -9.77 9.90 -1.47
N LYS A 71 -10.85 10.18 -0.74
CA LYS A 71 -10.83 11.20 0.31
C LYS A 71 -10.20 10.60 1.56
N ARG A 72 -9.23 11.28 2.14
CA ARG A 72 -8.69 10.91 3.45
C ARG A 72 -9.82 11.01 4.47
N ILE A 73 -10.33 9.87 4.93
CA ILE A 73 -11.20 9.85 6.10
C ILE A 73 -10.29 10.19 7.27
N LYS A 74 -10.30 11.45 7.71
CA LYS A 74 -9.83 11.75 9.07
C LYS A 74 -10.70 10.88 9.96
N LYS A 75 -10.13 9.84 10.57
CA LYS A 75 -10.70 9.28 11.80
C LYS A 75 -10.83 10.49 12.72
N LEU A 76 -12.03 11.05 12.78
CA LEU A 76 -12.45 11.85 13.92
C LEU A 76 -12.35 10.86 15.08
N ASP A 77 -11.33 11.06 15.90
CA ASP A 77 -11.31 10.56 17.27
C ASP A 77 -12.59 11.07 17.92
N ILE A 78 -13.62 10.22 17.89
CA ILE A 78 -14.75 10.31 18.80
C ILE A 78 -14.44 9.26 19.86
N ARG A 79 -13.63 9.64 20.84
CA ARG A 79 -13.79 9.31 22.25
C ARG A 79 -12.79 10.06 23.13
#